data_AF-A0A0M6WI13-F1
#
_entry.id   AF-A0A0M6WI13-F1
#
_cell.length_a   1.000
_cell.length_b   1.000
_cell.length_c   1.000
_cell.angle_alpha   90.00
_cell.angle_beta   90.00
_cell.angle_gamma   90.00
#
_symmetry.space_group_name_H-M   'P 1'
#
loop_
_entity.id
_entity.type
_entity.pdbx_description
1 polymer ?
#
loop_
_entity_poly.entity_id
_entity_poly.type
_entity_poly.pdbx_seq_one_letter_code
_entity_poly.pdbx_strand_id
1 'polypeptide(L)'
;MKCKICEKEFELKKEEKYLATEKVAAFGTLAKLPKTFEAFDCPHCGCQNIVNIREEEATDYDVDKVVEQLSDRSTLSRPVDWSKVAVDTPILVRDNIFSKWAKRYFAKYENGRVYVWNNGSTSWSGNRCTPWKLAKLPDKESGDGR
;
A
#
# COMPACT_ATOMS: atom_id res chain seq x y z
N MET A 1 37.41 -21.39 -7.35
CA MET A 1 37.01 -20.11 -6.70
C MET A 1 38.05 -19.78 -5.65
N LYS A 2 38.40 -18.49 -5.48
CA LYS A 2 39.35 -18.04 -4.45
C LYS A 2 38.57 -17.28 -3.37
N CYS A 3 38.76 -17.64 -2.11
CA CYS A 3 38.17 -16.87 -1.00
C CYS A 3 38.82 -15.49 -0.93
N LYS A 4 38.04 -14.41 -0.84
CA LYS A 4 38.59 -13.05 -0.73
C LYS A 4 39.16 -12.73 0.65
N ILE A 5 38.88 -13.56 1.67
CA ILE A 5 39.34 -13.35 3.04
C ILE A 5 40.57 -14.18 3.36
N CYS A 6 40.52 -15.50 3.11
CA CYS A 6 41.64 -16.40 3.45
C CYS A 6 42.53 -16.75 2.25
N GLU A 7 42.21 -16.23 1.06
CA GLU A 7 42.97 -16.42 -0.17
C GLU A 7 43.13 -17.87 -0.66
N LYS A 8 42.49 -18.85 -0.01
CA LYS A 8 42.54 -20.24 -0.44
C LYS A 8 41.66 -20.49 -1.67
N GLU A 9 42.19 -21.29 -2.57
CA GLU A 9 41.44 -21.81 -3.72
C GLU A 9 40.72 -23.11 -3.35
N PHE A 10 39.51 -23.25 -3.88
CA PHE A 10 38.68 -24.45 -3.72
C PHE A 10 37.68 -24.54 -4.88
N GLU A 11 37.14 -25.73 -5.09
CA GLU A 11 36.05 -25.96 -6.03
C GLU A 11 34.71 -25.63 -5.37
N LEU A 12 33.91 -24.77 -6.00
CA LEU A 12 32.59 -24.40 -5.49
C LEU A 12 31.53 -25.22 -6.22
N LYS A 13 30.77 -26.06 -5.50
CA LYS A 13 29.63 -26.78 -6.08
C LYS A 13 28.40 -25.88 -6.12
N LYS A 14 27.50 -26.10 -7.09
CA LYS A 14 26.24 -25.34 -7.20
C LYS A 14 25.35 -25.51 -5.97
N GLU A 15 25.40 -26.69 -5.33
CA GLU A 15 24.60 -27.07 -4.16
C GLU A 15 25.06 -26.36 -2.87
N GLU A 16 26.29 -25.88 -2.83
CA GLU A 16 26.87 -25.17 -1.68
C GLU A 16 26.56 -23.66 -1.70
N LYS A 17 25.88 -23.19 -2.74
CA LYS A 17 25.39 -21.82 -2.84
C LYS A 17 24.04 -21.70 -2.14
N TYR A 18 23.83 -20.58 -1.45
CA TYR A 18 22.57 -20.24 -0.81
C TYR A 18 22.18 -18.79 -1.11
N LEU A 19 20.89 -18.47 -0.98
CA LEU A 19 20.39 -17.11 -1.06
C LEU A 19 20.47 -16.45 0.31
N ALA A 20 21.10 -15.28 0.37
CA ALA A 20 21.20 -14.45 1.55
C ALA A 20 20.53 -13.11 1.29
N THR A 21 19.92 -12.55 2.32
CA THR A 21 19.15 -11.31 2.24
C THR A 21 19.73 -10.29 3.20
N GLU A 22 19.97 -9.08 2.72
CA GLU A 22 20.49 -7.99 3.55
C GLU A 22 19.44 -7.59 4.60
N LYS A 23 19.86 -7.50 5.88
CA LYS A 23 19.01 -6.99 6.94
C LYS A 23 18.91 -5.47 6.81
N VAL A 24 17.82 -4.98 6.24
CA VAL A 24 17.52 -3.54 6.21
C VAL A 24 17.06 -3.10 7.60
N ALA A 25 17.85 -2.25 8.26
CA ALA A 25 17.41 -1.55 9.45
C ALA A 25 16.35 -0.52 9.05
N ALA A 26 15.14 -0.63 9.60
CA ALA A 26 14.08 0.33 9.36
C ALA A 26 14.39 1.66 10.08
N PHE A 27 15.02 2.59 9.37
CA PHE A 27 15.14 4.00 9.80
C PHE A 27 14.13 4.83 9.03
N GLY A 28 12.95 5.05 9.62
CA GLY A 28 11.90 5.92 9.07
C GLY A 28 10.96 5.29 8.03
N THR A 29 10.23 6.13 7.29
CA THR A 29 9.16 5.77 6.33
C THR A 29 9.66 5.34 4.94
N LEU A 30 10.96 5.24 4.73
CA LEU A 30 11.59 4.78 3.49
C LEU A 30 12.23 3.41 3.71
N ALA A 31 11.45 2.34 3.60
CA ALA A 31 11.99 0.99 3.56
C ALA A 31 12.61 0.74 2.18
N LYS A 32 13.95 0.78 2.08
CA LYS A 32 14.64 0.16 0.93
C LYS A 32 14.30 -1.32 0.93
N LEU A 33 13.95 -1.87 -0.24
CA LEU A 33 13.77 -3.32 -0.36
C LEU A 33 15.07 -4.04 0.03
N PRO A 34 14.98 -5.15 0.78
CA PRO A 34 16.15 -5.94 1.10
C PRO A 34 16.75 -6.54 -0.17
N LYS A 35 18.05 -6.35 -0.39
CA LYS A 35 18.76 -6.98 -1.51
C LYS A 35 18.97 -8.46 -1.22
N THR A 36 18.68 -9.31 -2.20
CA THR A 36 19.00 -10.75 -2.14
C THR A 36 20.26 -11.03 -2.95
N PHE A 37 21.10 -11.95 -2.47
CA PHE A 37 22.36 -12.29 -3.14
C PHE A 37 22.65 -13.77 -3.00
N GLU A 38 23.27 -14.34 -4.04
CA GLU A 38 23.80 -15.70 -3.99
C GLU A 38 25.16 -15.67 -3.29
N ALA A 39 25.25 -16.39 -2.18
CA ALA A 39 26.45 -16.50 -1.36
C ALA A 39 26.84 -17.97 -1.14
N PHE A 40 28.04 -18.18 -0.62
CA PHE A 40 28.46 -19.44 -0.04
C PHE A 40 29.42 -19.17 1.12
N ASP A 41 29.58 -20.13 2.01
CA ASP A 41 30.53 -20.05 3.11
C ASP A 41 31.82 -20.75 2.74
N CYS A 42 32.95 -20.05 2.88
CA CYS A 42 34.24 -20.65 2.58
C CYS A 42 34.51 -21.84 3.51
N PRO A 43 34.79 -23.06 2.99
CA PRO A 43 34.98 -24.25 3.82
C PRO A 43 36.22 -24.19 4.71
N HIS A 44 37.15 -23.27 4.44
CA HIS A 44 38.38 -23.12 5.21
C HIS A 44 38.30 -22.10 6.36
N CYS A 45 37.45 -21.09 6.25
CA CYS A 45 37.43 -19.97 7.21
C CYS A 45 36.02 -19.53 7.62
N GLY A 46 34.97 -20.11 7.02
CA GLY A 46 33.58 -19.78 7.33
C GLY A 46 33.11 -18.42 6.81
N CYS A 47 33.95 -17.66 6.10
CA CYS A 47 33.55 -16.35 5.59
C CYS A 47 32.55 -16.47 4.43
N GLN A 48 31.48 -15.70 4.52
CA GLN A 48 30.49 -15.55 3.47
C GLN A 48 31.09 -14.80 2.28
N ASN A 49 31.10 -15.43 1.11
CA ASN A 49 31.54 -14.81 -0.14
C ASN A 49 30.35 -14.65 -1.08
N ILE A 50 30.11 -13.43 -1.55
CA ILE A 50 29.04 -13.10 -2.50
C ILE A 50 29.49 -13.46 -3.91
N VAL A 51 28.71 -14.30 -4.58
CA VAL A 51 28.99 -14.78 -5.95
C VAL A 51 28.23 -13.95 -6.97
N ASN A 52 26.97 -13.64 -6.70
CA ASN A 52 26.14 -12.87 -7.59
C ASN A 52 25.13 -12.04 -6.78
N ILE A 53 24.95 -10.79 -7.14
CA ILE A 53 23.90 -9.94 -6.55
C ILE A 53 22.67 -10.10 -7.44
N ARG A 54 21.57 -10.59 -6.86
CA ARG A 54 20.28 -10.52 -7.52
C ARG A 54 19.71 -9.16 -7.11
N GLU A 55 20.03 -8.15 -7.89
CA GLU A 55 19.23 -6.93 -7.86
C GLU A 55 17.87 -7.35 -8.42
N GLU A 56 16.96 -7.74 -7.52
CA GLU A 56 15.56 -7.50 -7.83
C GLU A 56 15.51 -6.00 -8.03
N GLU A 57 15.53 -5.59 -9.32
CA GLU A 57 15.00 -4.29 -9.69
C GLU A 57 13.76 -4.17 -8.84
N ALA A 58 13.71 -3.13 -8.00
CA ALA A 58 12.42 -2.71 -7.48
C ALA A 58 11.61 -2.58 -8.76
N THR A 59 10.77 -3.60 -9.04
CA THR A 59 9.72 -3.43 -10.02
C THR A 59 9.06 -2.23 -9.40
N ASP A 60 9.21 -1.11 -10.10
CA ASP A 60 8.37 0.04 -9.85
C ASP A 60 7.00 -0.60 -9.93
N TYR A 61 6.44 -0.93 -8.77
CA TYR A 61 5.15 -1.56 -8.70
C TYR A 61 4.30 -0.41 -9.14
N ASP A 62 4.07 -0.40 -10.44
CA ASP A 62 3.53 0.69 -11.19
C ASP A 62 2.18 0.93 -10.52
N VAL A 63 2.20 1.92 -9.61
CA VAL A 63 1.08 2.14 -8.69
C VAL A 63 -0.13 2.41 -9.55
N ASP A 64 0.08 3.03 -10.72
CA ASP A 64 -0.91 3.25 -11.75
C ASP A 64 -1.45 1.93 -12.32
N LYS A 65 -0.61 0.91 -12.58
CA LYS A 65 -1.08 -0.43 -13.01
C LYS A 65 -1.85 -1.20 -11.94
N VAL A 66 -1.45 -1.11 -10.67
CA VAL A 66 -2.20 -1.71 -9.55
C VAL A 66 -3.51 -0.94 -9.34
N VAL A 67 -3.48 0.39 -9.48
CA VAL A 67 -4.68 1.24 -9.46
C VAL A 67 -5.59 0.92 -10.64
N GLU A 68 -5.08 0.65 -11.84
CA GLU A 68 -5.88 0.21 -13.00
C GLU A 68 -6.52 -1.15 -12.73
N GLN A 69 -5.77 -2.14 -12.24
CA GLN A 69 -6.33 -3.46 -11.90
C GLN A 69 -7.35 -3.40 -10.74
N LEU A 70 -7.17 -2.48 -9.79
CA LEU A 70 -8.15 -2.18 -8.74
C LEU A 70 -9.36 -1.40 -9.26
N SER A 71 -9.17 -0.57 -10.30
CA SER A 71 -10.23 0.19 -10.97
C SER A 71 -11.13 -0.75 -11.77
N ASP A 72 -10.54 -1.75 -12.46
CA ASP A 72 -11.26 -2.78 -13.21
C ASP A 72 -12.06 -3.73 -12.32
N ARG A 73 -11.57 -4.05 -11.10
CA ARG A 73 -12.36 -4.81 -10.12
C ARG A 73 -13.37 -3.95 -9.35
N SER A 74 -13.23 -2.61 -9.40
CA SER A 74 -14.17 -1.65 -8.81
C SER A 74 -15.31 -1.25 -9.76
N THR A 75 -15.55 -2.00 -10.84
CA THR A 75 -16.78 -1.88 -11.63
C THR A 75 -17.99 -2.19 -10.77
N LEU A 76 -18.58 -1.15 -10.14
CA LEU A 76 -20.01 -0.95 -9.93
C LEU A 76 -20.36 0.40 -9.24
N SER A 77 -19.41 1.32 -9.01
CA SER A 77 -19.79 2.69 -8.63
C SER A 77 -19.63 3.60 -9.83
N ARG A 78 -20.75 3.89 -10.52
CA ARG A 78 -20.81 5.00 -11.48
C ARG A 78 -20.14 6.23 -10.83
N PRO A 79 -19.33 7.02 -11.56
CA PRO A 79 -18.74 8.23 -10.99
C PRO A 79 -19.86 9.09 -10.38
N VAL A 80 -19.85 9.21 -9.06
CA VAL A 80 -20.85 9.98 -8.32
C VAL A 80 -20.49 11.46 -8.49
N ASP A 81 -21.40 12.22 -9.09
CA ASP A 81 -21.27 13.67 -9.18
C ASP A 81 -21.60 14.29 -7.81
N TRP A 82 -20.58 14.46 -6.98
CA TRP A 82 -20.69 15.03 -5.64
C TRP A 82 -21.23 16.46 -5.62
N SER A 83 -21.15 17.19 -6.73
CA SER A 83 -21.72 18.53 -6.87
C SER A 83 -23.25 18.52 -6.86
N LYS A 84 -23.87 17.37 -7.13
CA LYS A 84 -25.33 17.17 -7.15
C LYS A 84 -25.85 16.42 -5.92
N VAL A 85 -24.96 16.00 -5.02
CA VAL A 85 -25.35 15.30 -3.79
C VAL A 85 -25.88 16.31 -2.78
N ALA A 86 -27.04 16.03 -2.19
CA ALA A 86 -27.64 16.91 -1.19
C ALA A 86 -26.82 16.90 0.12
N VAL A 87 -26.75 18.05 0.79
CA VAL A 87 -26.22 18.16 2.16
C VAL A 87 -26.96 17.17 3.06
N ASP A 88 -26.24 16.60 4.01
CA ASP A 88 -26.70 15.55 4.93
C ASP A 88 -27.07 14.21 4.28
N THR A 89 -26.66 13.97 3.03
CA THR A 89 -26.74 12.61 2.45
C THR A 89 -25.81 11.66 3.21
N PRO A 90 -26.27 10.48 3.65
CA PRO A 90 -25.40 9.46 4.23
C PRO A 90 -24.39 8.96 3.21
N ILE A 91 -23.11 9.02 3.55
CA ILE A 91 -22.00 8.56 2.72
C ILE A 91 -21.03 7.71 3.52
N LEU A 92 -20.24 6.90 2.81
CA LEU A 92 -19.15 6.12 3.37
C LEU A 92 -17.83 6.81 3.02
N VAL A 93 -17.00 7.08 4.03
CA VAL A 93 -15.68 7.72 3.86
C VAL A 93 -14.56 6.91 4.51
N ARG A 94 -13.34 7.04 3.99
CA ARG A 94 -12.10 6.49 4.58
C ARG A 94 -10.87 7.27 4.14
N ASP A 95 -9.82 7.24 4.97
CA ASP A 95 -8.56 7.97 4.70
C ASP A 95 -7.60 7.19 3.78
N ASN A 96 -7.60 5.86 3.89
CA ASN A 96 -6.75 4.98 3.11
C ASN A 96 -7.48 3.68 2.74
N ILE A 97 -6.90 2.91 1.82
CA ILE A 97 -7.49 1.65 1.32
C ILE A 97 -7.56 0.53 2.37
N PHE A 98 -6.73 0.59 3.42
CA PHE A 98 -6.65 -0.39 4.50
C PHE A 98 -7.59 -0.08 5.67
N SER A 99 -8.11 1.15 5.76
CA SER A 99 -9.04 1.58 6.79
C SER A 99 -10.48 1.14 6.47
N LYS A 100 -11.22 0.82 7.53
CA LYS A 100 -12.66 0.52 7.45
C LYS A 100 -13.44 1.75 6.98
N TRP A 101 -14.50 1.52 6.22
CA TRP A 101 -15.43 2.58 5.83
C TRP A 101 -16.19 3.11 7.04
N ALA A 102 -16.20 4.43 7.23
CA ALA A 102 -16.99 5.10 8.25
C ALA A 102 -18.24 5.72 7.62
N LYS A 103 -19.41 5.48 8.24
CA LYS A 103 -20.66 6.16 7.90
C LYS A 103 -20.61 7.60 8.43
N ARG A 104 -20.81 8.58 7.54
CA ARG A 104 -20.83 10.01 7.82
C ARG A 104 -21.88 10.71 6.93
N TYR A 105 -22.07 12.00 7.15
CA TYR A 105 -23.02 12.82 6.41
C TYR A 105 -22.27 13.82 5.53
N PHE A 106 -22.66 13.90 4.25
CA PHE A 106 -22.10 14.82 3.28
C PHE A 106 -22.36 16.28 3.70
N ALA A 107 -21.32 17.10 3.72
CA ALA A 107 -21.43 18.52 4.05
C ALA A 107 -21.33 19.40 2.80
N LYS A 108 -20.29 19.20 1.99
CA LYS A 108 -20.07 19.93 0.74
C LYS A 108 -19.03 19.25 -0.14
N TYR A 109 -18.95 19.68 -1.40
CA TYR A 109 -17.90 19.31 -2.34
C TYR A 109 -17.19 20.57 -2.83
N GLU A 110 -15.88 20.65 -2.60
CA GLU A 110 -15.07 21.82 -2.97
C GLU A 110 -13.65 21.37 -3.34
N ASN A 111 -13.05 21.94 -4.39
CA ASN A 111 -11.69 21.64 -4.85
C ASN A 111 -11.42 20.14 -5.07
N GLY A 112 -12.39 19.43 -5.64
CA GLY A 112 -12.27 17.99 -5.90
C GLY A 112 -12.38 17.11 -4.65
N ARG A 113 -12.67 17.68 -3.47
CA ARG A 113 -12.70 16.98 -2.19
C ARG A 113 -14.10 16.96 -1.60
N VAL A 114 -14.49 15.80 -1.06
CA VAL A 114 -15.73 15.64 -0.31
C VAL A 114 -15.48 15.99 1.14
N TYR A 115 -16.31 16.90 1.67
CA TYR A 115 -16.32 17.26 3.07
C TYR A 115 -17.49 16.56 3.77
N VAL A 116 -17.24 16.08 4.98
CA VAL A 116 -18.28 15.49 5.84
C VAL A 116 -18.33 16.19 7.18
N TRP A 117 -19.49 16.11 7.81
CA TRP A 117 -19.66 16.59 9.17
C TRP A 117 -18.89 15.75 10.18
N ASN A 118 -18.31 16.43 11.16
CA ASN A 118 -17.53 15.77 12.20
C ASN A 118 -18.42 14.98 13.16
N ASN A 119 -17.87 13.89 13.69
CA ASN A 119 -18.49 13.07 14.74
C ASN A 119 -19.87 12.49 14.40
N GLY A 120 -20.19 12.31 13.10
CA GLY A 120 -21.52 11.84 12.68
C GLY A 120 -22.63 12.88 12.87
N SER A 121 -22.26 14.15 13.05
CA SER A 121 -23.21 15.27 13.09
C SER A 121 -23.80 15.54 11.69
N THR A 122 -24.80 16.41 11.63
CA THR A 122 -25.45 16.91 10.39
C THR A 122 -25.42 18.43 10.38
N SER A 123 -25.96 19.08 9.33
CA SER A 123 -26.01 20.55 9.25
C SER A 123 -26.76 21.21 10.41
N TRP A 124 -27.55 20.43 11.15
CA TRP A 124 -28.34 20.88 12.30
C TRP A 124 -27.57 20.85 13.62
N SER A 125 -26.54 20.01 13.72
CA SER A 125 -25.83 19.71 14.97
C SER A 125 -24.32 19.96 14.91
N GLY A 126 -23.76 20.07 13.71
CA GLY A 126 -22.33 20.25 13.48
C GLY A 126 -22.03 21.56 12.77
N ASN A 127 -21.04 22.31 13.27
CA ASN A 127 -20.50 23.50 12.59
C ASN A 127 -19.09 23.28 12.03
N ARG A 128 -18.59 22.04 12.07
CA ARG A 128 -17.24 21.67 11.59
C ARG A 128 -17.33 20.53 10.60
N CYS A 129 -16.62 20.68 9.48
CA CYS A 129 -16.48 19.65 8.46
C CYS A 129 -15.01 19.30 8.23
N THR A 130 -14.74 18.07 7.83
CA THR A 130 -13.41 17.57 7.49
C THR A 130 -13.38 17.03 6.06
N PRO A 131 -12.32 17.31 5.28
CA PRO A 131 -12.16 16.74 3.95
C PRO A 131 -11.73 15.28 4.02
N TRP A 132 -12.25 14.44 3.12
CA TRP A 132 -11.90 13.02 3.00
C TRP A 132 -11.39 12.69 1.61
N LYS A 133 -10.43 11.76 1.54
CA LYS A 133 -9.78 11.34 0.28
C LYS A 133 -10.65 10.39 -0.52
N LEU A 134 -11.32 9.45 0.14
CA LEU A 134 -12.17 8.46 -0.50
C LEU A 134 -13.59 8.57 0.07
N ALA A 135 -14.56 8.67 -0.83
CA ALA A 135 -15.98 8.72 -0.51
C ALA A 135 -16.76 7.84 -1.51
N LYS A 136 -17.81 7.18 -1.04
CA LYS A 136 -18.80 6.50 -1.89
C LYS A 136 -20.19 6.58 -1.28
N LEU A 137 -21.22 6.48 -2.12
CA LEU A 137 -22.58 6.30 -1.64
C LEU A 137 -22.73 4.89 -1.04
N PRO A 138 -23.49 4.73 0.05
CA PRO A 138 -23.88 3.41 0.51
C PRO A 138 -24.70 2.73 -0.58
N ASP A 139 -24.53 1.42 -0.72
CA ASP A 139 -25.44 0.63 -1.53
C ASP A 139 -26.85 0.83 -0.97
N LYS A 140 -27.82 1.14 -1.82
CA LYS A 140 -29.21 1.28 -1.39
C LYS A 140 -29.65 -0.07 -0.85
N GLU A 141 -29.66 -0.25 0.47
CA GLU A 141 -30.49 -1.27 1.08
C GLU A 141 -31.93 -0.88 0.73
N SER A 142 -32.55 -1.68 -0.14
CA SER A 142 -33.99 -1.67 -0.37
C SER A 142 -34.66 -1.62 1.00
N GLY A 143 -35.47 -0.57 1.22
CA GLY A 143 -35.93 -0.20 2.55
C GLY A 143 -36.59 -1.36 3.28
N ASP A 144 -36.13 -1.60 4.50
CA ASP A 144 -36.97 -2.27 5.50
C ASP A 144 -37.98 -1.22 6.00
N GLY A 145 -39.20 -1.41 5.50
CA GLY A 145 -40.37 -0.65 5.88
C GLY A 145 -40.62 -0.75 7.37
N ARG A 146 -41.00 0.39 7.91
CA ARG A 146 -41.67 0.54 9.19
C ARG A 146 -42.99 -0.22 9.22
#